data_AF-A0AAV0LM88-F1
#
_entry.id   AF-A0AAV0LM88-F1
#
_cell.length_a   1.000
_cell.length_b   1.000
_cell.length_c   1.000
_cell.angle_alpha   90.00
_cell.angle_beta   90.00
_cell.angle_gamma   90.00
#
_symmetry.space_group_name_H-M   'P 1'
#
loop_
_entity.id
_entity.type
_entity.pdbx_description
1 polymer ?
#
loop_
_entity_poly.entity_id
_entity_poly.type
_entity_poly.pdbx_seq_one_letter_code
_entity_poly.pdbx_strand_id
1 'polypeptide(L)'
;MVAISRSSAAAAGIIAASGIKGRTVTTIPKDGGLTDFLRSIISIDKESSGGGEPFYVLDLGTVVSLMETWSKSLPTVHPFYAVKAVFDSASRLGLPRMHTLDIGGGFTSGPQFEAAASEIRAALDDYFSGEPGLNVVSEPGRFFAESAFTLAAAVIGRRVRGERREYWINDGLYVASNGLDPKCEGKPTFSSTVFGPTCDGLDTVFTGRQLPELGVNDWLVFPDMGAYTAAAGSNFNGFDTGRILTHLAYTVDQS
;
A
#
# COMPACT_ATOMS: atom_id res chain seq x y z
N MET A 1 23.50 13.09 9.41
CA MET A 1 23.93 11.68 9.24
C MET A 1 23.51 10.93 10.49
N VAL A 2 22.36 10.23 10.45
CA VAL A 2 21.79 9.56 11.63
C VAL A 2 22.37 8.16 11.74
N ALA A 3 22.93 7.83 12.90
CA ALA A 3 23.40 6.47 13.19
C ALA A 3 22.20 5.58 13.54
N ILE A 4 21.77 4.74 12.60
CA ILE A 4 20.71 3.75 12.84
C ILE A 4 21.27 2.64 13.73
N SER A 5 21.04 2.75 15.03
CA SER A 5 21.41 1.73 16.00
C SER A 5 20.59 0.46 15.79
N ARG A 6 21.24 -0.62 15.34
CA ARG A 6 20.69 -1.98 15.11
C ARG A 6 19.60 -2.07 14.02
N SER A 7 19.95 -1.74 12.77
CA SER A 7 19.14 -2.13 11.60
C SER A 7 19.25 -3.65 11.33
N SER A 8 18.13 -4.31 11.05
CA SER A 8 18.11 -5.69 10.55
C SER A 8 18.65 -5.81 9.12
N ALA A 9 18.88 -7.03 8.64
CA ALA A 9 19.34 -7.26 7.26
C ALA A 9 18.30 -6.78 6.23
N ALA A 10 17.01 -6.87 6.53
CA ALA A 10 15.92 -6.33 5.71
C ALA A 10 16.01 -4.80 5.62
N ALA A 11 16.19 -4.11 6.76
CA ALA A 11 16.37 -2.66 6.79
C ALA A 11 17.61 -2.19 6.00
N ALA A 12 18.74 -2.90 6.12
CA ALA A 12 19.94 -2.60 5.35
C ALA A 12 19.73 -2.76 3.83
N GLY A 13 19.01 -3.81 3.41
CA GLY A 13 18.68 -4.06 2.01
C GLY A 13 17.74 -3.00 1.42
N ILE A 14 16.68 -2.63 2.13
CA ILE A 14 15.71 -1.61 1.70
C ILE A 14 16.37 -0.24 1.58
N ILE A 15 17.13 0.20 2.59
CA ILE A 15 17.78 1.53 2.58
C ILE A 15 18.83 1.64 1.45
N ALA A 16 19.46 0.53 1.07
CA ALA A 16 20.43 0.47 -0.02
C ALA A 16 19.81 0.45 -1.43
N ALA A 17 18.49 0.29 -1.57
CA ALA A 17 17.81 0.17 -2.85
C ALA A 17 17.98 1.42 -3.73
N SER A 18 18.14 1.20 -5.04
CA SER A 18 18.42 2.27 -6.02
C SER A 18 17.36 3.37 -6.08
N GLY A 19 16.09 3.05 -5.82
CA GLY A 19 14.97 4.02 -5.76
C GLY A 19 14.90 4.83 -4.47
N ILE A 20 15.68 4.48 -3.44
CA ILE A 20 15.73 5.16 -2.13
C ILE A 20 17.05 5.91 -1.95
N LYS A 21 18.15 5.37 -2.50
CA LYS A 21 19.50 5.95 -2.41
C LYS A 21 19.53 7.41 -2.88
N GLY A 22 19.91 8.30 -1.97
CA GLY A 22 20.02 9.75 -2.23
C GLY A 22 18.73 10.55 -2.04
N ARG A 23 17.60 9.91 -1.69
CA ARG A 23 16.35 10.58 -1.30
C ARG A 23 16.35 10.86 0.20
N THR A 24 15.73 11.96 0.62
CA THR A 24 15.52 12.26 2.04
C THR A 24 14.48 11.31 2.62
N VAL A 25 14.79 10.67 3.75
CA VAL A 25 13.89 9.80 4.52
C VAL A 25 13.69 10.42 5.89
N THR A 26 12.43 10.63 6.29
CA THR A 26 12.09 11.21 7.59
C THR A 26 11.79 10.10 8.61
N THR A 27 12.51 10.08 9.72
CA THR A 27 12.18 9.18 10.85
C THR A 27 10.93 9.68 11.58
N ILE A 28 9.96 8.79 11.78
CA ILE A 28 8.70 9.08 12.47
C ILE A 28 8.44 8.07 13.59
N PRO A 29 7.85 8.46 14.74
CA PRO A 29 7.43 7.51 15.76
C PRO A 29 6.19 6.71 15.29
N LYS A 30 6.09 5.45 15.71
CA LYS A 30 4.97 4.56 15.38
C LYS A 30 3.60 5.09 15.80
N ASP A 31 3.48 5.56 17.03
CA ASP A 31 2.24 6.15 17.53
C ASP A 31 2.15 7.62 17.11
N GLY A 32 1.17 7.94 16.25
CA GLY A 32 0.87 9.31 15.82
C GLY A 32 1.84 9.92 14.80
N GLY A 33 3.09 9.45 14.69
CA GLY A 33 4.12 10.09 13.88
C GLY A 33 3.83 10.18 12.38
N LEU A 34 3.14 9.18 11.80
CA LEU A 34 2.68 9.27 10.41
C LEU A 34 1.67 10.41 10.24
N THR A 35 0.73 10.54 11.17
CA THR A 35 -0.28 11.62 11.18
C THR A 35 0.38 12.99 11.32
N ASP A 36 1.38 13.12 12.18
CA ASP A 36 2.08 14.40 12.39
C ASP A 36 2.97 14.76 11.20
N PHE A 37 3.58 13.76 10.54
CA PHE A 37 4.35 13.98 9.31
C PHE A 37 3.46 14.33 8.11
N LEU A 38 2.28 13.70 7.98
CA LEU A 38 1.27 14.12 7.00
C LEU A 38 0.84 15.58 7.23
N ARG A 39 0.59 15.98 8.50
CA ARG A 39 0.26 17.37 8.85
C ARG A 39 1.38 18.35 8.50
N SER A 40 2.64 18.00 8.70
CA SER A 40 3.76 18.92 8.42
C SER A 40 3.95 19.15 6.93
N ILE A 41 3.83 18.11 6.09
CA ILE A 41 3.82 18.23 4.62
C ILE A 41 2.67 19.15 4.17
N ILE A 42 1.44 18.89 4.65
CA ILE A 42 0.25 19.69 4.32
C ILE A 42 0.42 21.16 4.73
N SER A 43 1.11 21.45 5.84
CA SER A 43 1.36 22.83 6.28
C SER A 43 2.31 23.58 5.33
N ILE A 44 3.41 22.94 4.93
CA ILE A 44 4.42 23.54 4.03
C ILE A 44 3.82 23.83 2.65
N ASP A 45 3.01 22.90 2.13
CA ASP A 45 2.38 23.04 0.82
C ASP A 45 1.26 24.11 0.81
N LYS A 46 0.48 24.23 1.90
CA LYS A 46 -0.49 25.34 2.07
C LYS A 46 0.15 26.73 2.03
N GLU A 47 1.38 26.86 2.54
CA GLU A 47 2.16 28.12 2.46
C GLU A 47 2.75 28.39 1.07
N SER A 48 2.94 27.35 0.26
CA SER A 48 3.65 27.40 -1.02
C SER A 48 2.72 27.56 -2.24
N SER A 49 1.57 26.88 -2.22
CA SER A 49 0.81 26.53 -3.43
C SER A 49 -0.62 27.08 -3.47
N GLY A 50 -1.18 27.49 -2.31
CA GLY A 50 -2.58 27.98 -2.20
C GLY A 50 -3.68 26.91 -2.30
N GLY A 51 -3.31 25.67 -2.62
CA GLY A 51 -4.15 24.47 -2.70
C GLY A 51 -3.28 23.33 -3.23
N GLY A 52 -3.25 22.19 -2.52
CA GLY A 52 -2.19 21.20 -2.70
C GLY A 52 -2.39 20.20 -3.82
N GLU A 53 -1.28 19.73 -4.39
CA GLU A 53 -1.26 18.51 -5.22
C GLU A 53 -1.34 17.25 -4.32
N PRO A 54 -1.99 16.16 -4.78
CA PRO A 54 -2.03 14.92 -4.01
C PRO A 54 -0.63 14.32 -3.87
N PHE A 55 -0.39 13.61 -2.77
CA PHE A 55 0.89 12.99 -2.49
C PHE A 55 0.76 11.66 -1.74
N TYR A 56 1.78 10.82 -1.90
CA TYR A 56 1.96 9.57 -1.16
C TYR A 56 2.99 9.72 -0.05
N VAL A 57 2.82 8.95 1.04
CA VAL A 57 3.90 8.63 1.98
C VAL A 57 4.18 7.14 1.92
N LEU A 58 5.42 6.76 1.60
CA LEU A 58 5.93 5.39 1.68
C LEU A 58 6.65 5.20 3.02
N ASP A 59 6.15 4.31 3.88
CA ASP A 59 6.80 3.97 5.16
C ASP A 59 7.71 2.74 5.04
N LEU A 60 9.03 3.00 5.04
CA LEU A 60 10.06 1.98 4.96
C LEU A 60 10.14 1.09 6.22
N GLY A 61 9.70 1.57 7.39
CA GLY A 61 9.63 0.77 8.62
C GLY A 61 8.60 -0.35 8.51
N THR A 62 7.44 -0.03 7.93
CA THR A 62 6.40 -1.03 7.59
C THR A 62 6.92 -2.06 6.58
N VAL A 63 7.62 -1.65 5.52
CA VAL A 63 8.21 -2.59 4.54
C VAL A 63 9.23 -3.54 5.19
N VAL A 64 10.07 -3.04 6.12
CA VAL A 64 10.98 -3.88 6.91
C VAL A 64 10.22 -4.94 7.72
N SER A 65 9.18 -4.53 8.45
CA SER A 65 8.38 -5.42 9.29
C SER A 65 7.66 -6.51 8.46
N LEU A 66 7.16 -6.15 7.27
CA LEU A 66 6.57 -7.10 6.32
C LEU A 66 7.61 -8.10 5.78
N MET A 67 8.83 -7.64 5.44
CA MET A 67 9.92 -8.54 5.02
C MET A 67 10.39 -9.49 6.15
N GLU A 68 10.43 -9.02 7.39
CA GLU A 68 10.77 -9.84 8.55
C GLU A 68 9.66 -10.87 8.86
N THR A 69 8.40 -10.44 8.79
CA THR A 69 7.23 -11.32 8.94
C THR A 69 7.20 -12.40 7.85
N TRP A 70 7.44 -12.01 6.59
CA TRP A 70 7.58 -12.95 5.48
C TRP A 70 8.71 -13.96 5.74
N SER A 71 9.92 -13.48 6.06
CA SER A 71 11.10 -14.33 6.27
C SER A 71 10.94 -15.29 7.45
N LYS A 72 10.18 -14.91 8.48
CA LYS A 72 9.86 -15.76 9.63
C LYS A 72 8.78 -16.80 9.31
N SER A 73 7.74 -16.41 8.56
CA SER A 73 6.59 -17.25 8.27
C SER A 73 6.81 -18.19 7.07
N LEU A 74 7.59 -17.78 6.08
CA LEU A 74 7.88 -18.55 4.86
C LEU A 74 9.40 -18.57 4.59
N PRO A 75 10.21 -19.16 5.48
CA PRO A 75 11.68 -19.07 5.45
C PRO A 75 12.34 -19.74 4.22
N THR A 76 11.61 -20.58 3.49
CA THR A 76 12.06 -21.27 2.28
C THR A 76 11.49 -20.68 0.99
N VAL A 77 10.53 -19.75 1.07
CA VAL A 77 9.83 -19.19 -0.09
C VAL A 77 10.41 -17.82 -0.42
N HIS A 78 11.11 -17.77 -1.55
CA HIS A 78 11.61 -16.53 -2.14
C HIS A 78 10.52 -15.93 -3.06
N PRO A 79 10.74 -14.78 -3.75
CA PRO A 79 9.79 -14.32 -4.81
C PRO A 79 10.07 -14.84 -6.27
N PHE A 80 9.08 -14.84 -7.22
CA PHE A 80 8.99 -15.26 -8.69
C PHE A 80 8.12 -16.51 -9.12
N TYR A 81 7.76 -16.77 -10.42
CA TYR A 81 6.60 -17.60 -10.98
C TYR A 81 6.66 -19.20 -11.26
N ALA A 82 5.49 -19.92 -11.32
CA ALA A 82 5.09 -21.38 -11.06
C ALA A 82 5.24 -22.55 -12.13
N VAL A 83 4.76 -23.84 -12.02
CA VAL A 83 3.70 -24.65 -11.27
C VAL A 83 3.98 -26.20 -11.16
N LYS A 84 3.43 -26.95 -10.15
CA LYS A 84 3.63 -28.44 -9.90
C LYS A 84 3.29 -29.44 -11.01
N ALA A 85 2.03 -29.52 -11.47
CA ALA A 85 1.56 -30.68 -12.26
C ALA A 85 2.29 -30.86 -13.61
N VAL A 86 2.99 -29.79 -14.02
CA VAL A 86 3.93 -29.76 -15.13
C VAL A 86 5.17 -30.62 -14.84
N PHE A 87 5.68 -30.67 -13.61
CA PHE A 87 6.90 -31.43 -13.23
C PHE A 87 6.73 -32.93 -13.47
N ASP A 88 5.66 -33.52 -12.94
CA ASP A 88 5.38 -34.96 -13.08
C ASP A 88 5.18 -35.33 -14.55
N SER A 89 4.53 -34.44 -15.31
CA SER A 89 4.22 -34.64 -16.73
C SER A 89 5.46 -34.45 -17.62
N ALA A 90 6.27 -33.43 -17.35
CA ALA A 90 7.54 -33.16 -18.01
C ALA A 90 8.53 -34.31 -17.80
N SER A 91 8.60 -34.84 -16.56
CA SER A 91 9.42 -36.01 -16.22
C SER A 91 8.98 -37.26 -16.99
N ARG A 92 7.66 -37.53 -17.08
CA ARG A 92 7.11 -38.62 -17.91
C ARG A 92 7.37 -38.45 -19.41
N LEU A 93 7.54 -37.22 -19.89
CA LEU A 93 7.88 -36.89 -21.27
C LEU A 93 9.39 -36.87 -21.55
N GLY A 94 10.23 -37.20 -20.56
CA GLY A 94 11.69 -37.21 -20.69
C GLY A 94 12.33 -35.83 -20.77
N LEU A 95 11.60 -34.77 -20.40
CA LEU A 95 12.16 -33.42 -20.28
C LEU A 95 13.07 -33.33 -19.05
N PRO A 96 14.05 -32.39 -19.03
CA PRO A 96 14.89 -32.15 -17.86
C PRO A 96 14.06 -31.90 -16.59
N ARG A 97 14.52 -32.43 -15.45
CA ARG A 97 13.85 -32.27 -14.15
C ARG A 97 13.69 -30.79 -13.85
N MET A 98 12.44 -30.34 -13.72
CA MET A 98 12.12 -28.99 -13.26
C MET A 98 12.52 -28.85 -11.78
N HIS A 99 13.03 -27.69 -11.41
CA HIS A 99 13.59 -27.43 -10.07
C HIS A 99 13.12 -26.09 -9.48
N THR A 100 12.11 -25.44 -10.08
CA THR A 100 11.60 -24.15 -9.61
C THR A 100 10.07 -24.16 -9.62
N LEU A 101 9.51 -24.18 -8.42
CA LEU A 101 8.08 -24.03 -8.16
C LEU A 101 7.80 -22.59 -7.73
N ASP A 102 6.61 -22.13 -8.05
CA ASP A 102 6.00 -21.00 -7.36
C ASP A 102 4.52 -21.19 -7.14
N ILE A 103 4.00 -20.28 -6.33
CA ILE A 103 2.66 -20.25 -5.76
C ILE A 103 1.85 -19.01 -6.18
N GLY A 104 2.42 -18.13 -7.01
CA GLY A 104 1.86 -16.90 -7.54
C GLY A 104 1.77 -15.77 -6.52
N GLY A 105 0.97 -14.76 -6.85
CA GLY A 105 0.57 -13.72 -5.91
C GLY A 105 -0.68 -14.11 -5.10
N GLY A 106 -1.54 -13.13 -4.80
CA GLY A 106 -2.77 -13.34 -4.02
C GLY A 106 -2.62 -13.14 -2.51
N PHE A 107 -1.39 -12.96 -2.02
CA PHE A 107 -1.10 -12.58 -0.64
C PHE A 107 -1.59 -11.15 -0.33
N THR A 108 -2.31 -11.00 0.78
CA THR A 108 -2.71 -9.72 1.40
C THR A 108 -2.02 -9.54 2.74
N SER A 109 -1.66 -8.31 3.11
CA SER A 109 -1.16 -8.03 4.46
C SER A 109 -2.32 -8.01 5.44
N GLY A 110 -2.26 -8.78 6.53
CA GLY A 110 -3.29 -8.77 7.57
C GLY A 110 -3.48 -10.13 8.27
N PRO A 111 -4.48 -10.25 9.17
CA PRO A 111 -4.62 -11.38 10.12
C PRO A 111 -4.83 -12.77 9.51
N GLN A 112 -5.01 -12.87 8.19
CA GLN A 112 -5.22 -14.12 7.46
C GLN A 112 -3.92 -14.67 6.85
N PHE A 113 -2.86 -13.86 6.79
CA PHE A 113 -1.60 -14.24 6.15
C PHE A 113 -0.93 -15.43 6.83
N GLU A 114 -0.86 -15.46 8.16
CA GLU A 114 -0.23 -16.54 8.92
C GLU A 114 -0.94 -17.89 8.70
N ALA A 115 -2.27 -17.85 8.58
CA ALA A 115 -3.08 -19.03 8.29
C ALA A 115 -2.83 -19.53 6.86
N ALA A 116 -2.91 -18.65 5.86
CA ALA A 116 -2.61 -18.98 4.46
C ALA A 116 -1.18 -19.51 4.29
N ALA A 117 -0.20 -18.88 4.94
CA ALA A 117 1.18 -19.33 4.96
C ALA A 117 1.33 -20.73 5.60
N SER A 118 0.49 -21.08 6.59
CA SER A 118 0.50 -22.41 7.20
C SER A 118 -0.02 -23.51 6.28
N GLU A 119 -1.12 -23.26 5.58
CA GLU A 119 -1.65 -24.18 4.57
C GLU A 119 -0.65 -24.38 3.42
N ILE A 120 0.02 -23.30 2.99
CA ILE A 120 1.07 -23.37 1.97
C ILE A 120 2.27 -24.22 2.44
N ARG A 121 2.75 -24.04 3.67
CA ARG A 121 3.84 -24.88 4.22
C ARG A 121 3.44 -26.35 4.26
N ALA A 122 2.25 -26.68 4.77
CA ALA A 122 1.74 -28.05 4.82
C ALA A 122 1.65 -28.67 3.41
N ALA A 123 1.13 -27.93 2.44
CA ALA A 123 1.08 -28.39 1.05
C ALA A 123 2.49 -28.59 0.43
N LEU A 124 3.46 -27.72 0.73
CA LEU A 124 4.84 -27.90 0.27
C LEU A 124 5.46 -29.17 0.86
N ASP A 125 5.25 -29.43 2.15
CA ASP A 125 5.74 -30.64 2.82
C ASP A 125 5.08 -31.91 2.26
N ASP A 126 3.75 -31.94 2.15
CA ASP A 126 2.99 -33.10 1.63
C ASP A 126 3.33 -33.43 0.18
N TYR A 127 3.51 -32.42 -0.67
CA TYR A 127 3.65 -32.61 -2.11
C TYR A 127 5.08 -32.57 -2.64
N PHE A 128 6.04 -32.00 -1.90
CA PHE A 128 7.39 -31.72 -2.40
C PHE A 128 8.55 -32.02 -1.43
N SER A 129 8.30 -32.49 -0.20
CA SER A 129 9.38 -32.84 0.75
C SER A 129 10.44 -33.82 0.20
N GLY A 130 10.08 -34.62 -0.81
CA GLY A 130 10.97 -35.55 -1.51
C GLY A 130 11.73 -34.99 -2.73
N GLU A 131 11.63 -33.69 -3.04
CA GLU A 131 12.24 -33.07 -4.25
C GLU A 131 13.57 -32.35 -3.93
N PRO A 132 14.73 -33.05 -3.97
CA PRO A 132 16.03 -32.43 -3.72
C PRO A 132 16.36 -31.33 -4.74
N GLY A 133 16.69 -30.14 -4.26
CA GLY A 133 17.05 -28.99 -5.10
C GLY A 133 15.86 -28.17 -5.60
N LEU A 134 14.64 -28.40 -5.10
CA LEU A 134 13.49 -27.55 -5.40
C LEU A 134 13.68 -26.14 -4.82
N ASN A 135 13.75 -25.14 -5.71
CA ASN A 135 13.61 -23.73 -5.38
C ASN A 135 12.12 -23.36 -5.33
N VAL A 136 11.63 -22.72 -4.26
CA VAL A 136 10.25 -22.25 -4.15
C VAL A 136 10.21 -20.72 -4.14
N VAL A 137 9.41 -20.16 -5.04
CA VAL A 137 9.29 -18.72 -5.30
C VAL A 137 7.80 -18.24 -5.18
N SER A 138 7.52 -16.93 -5.22
CA SER A 138 6.20 -16.31 -4.94
C SER A 138 6.04 -14.90 -5.58
N GLU A 139 4.85 -14.42 -5.94
CA GLU A 139 4.66 -13.04 -6.47
C GLU A 139 3.81 -12.12 -5.56
N PRO A 140 4.24 -11.85 -4.31
CA PRO A 140 3.46 -11.16 -3.28
C PRO A 140 3.42 -9.62 -3.45
N GLY A 141 3.18 -9.14 -4.67
CA GLY A 141 3.18 -7.70 -4.99
C GLY A 141 2.18 -6.90 -4.14
N ARG A 142 0.95 -7.40 -3.96
CA ARG A 142 -0.06 -6.78 -3.09
C ARG A 142 0.40 -6.72 -1.64
N PHE A 143 0.83 -7.84 -1.07
CA PHE A 143 1.29 -7.96 0.31
C PHE A 143 2.35 -6.93 0.72
N PHE A 144 3.32 -6.64 -0.15
CA PHE A 144 4.37 -5.64 0.14
C PHE A 144 3.96 -4.20 -0.18
N ALA A 145 3.09 -3.99 -1.17
CA ALA A 145 2.75 -2.64 -1.63
C ALA A 145 1.55 -2.03 -0.91
N GLU A 146 0.51 -2.82 -0.63
CA GLU A 146 -0.83 -2.36 -0.21
C GLU A 146 -0.75 -1.40 0.99
N SER A 147 -0.37 -1.90 2.16
CA SER A 147 -0.28 -1.14 3.42
C SER A 147 0.93 -0.20 3.52
N ALA A 148 1.89 -0.27 2.59
CA ALA A 148 3.11 0.53 2.65
C ALA A 148 2.93 1.99 2.18
N PHE A 149 1.83 2.31 1.50
CA PHE A 149 1.54 3.66 0.99
C PHE A 149 0.21 4.19 1.52
N THR A 150 0.20 5.45 1.93
CA THR A 150 -1.00 6.23 2.24
C THR A 150 -1.12 7.39 1.24
N LEU A 151 -2.32 7.56 0.66
CA LEU A 151 -2.67 8.69 -0.21
C LEU A 151 -3.33 9.80 0.63
N ALA A 152 -2.94 11.05 0.41
CA ALA A 152 -3.65 12.21 0.88
C ALA A 152 -4.23 12.99 -0.32
N ALA A 153 -5.53 13.27 -0.32
CA ALA A 153 -6.22 14.03 -1.35
C ALA A 153 -6.99 15.22 -0.75
N ALA A 154 -6.90 16.38 -1.40
CA ALA A 154 -7.49 17.63 -0.95
C ALA A 154 -8.91 17.83 -1.51
N VAL A 155 -9.82 18.35 -0.69
CA VAL A 155 -11.17 18.76 -1.11
C VAL A 155 -11.06 20.04 -1.94
N ILE A 156 -11.30 19.93 -3.24
CA ILE A 156 -11.28 21.05 -4.20
C ILE A 156 -12.66 21.67 -4.42
N GLY A 157 -13.74 20.95 -4.08
CA GLY A 157 -15.11 21.44 -4.21
C GLY A 157 -16.04 20.87 -3.15
N ARG A 158 -17.08 21.63 -2.79
CA ARG A 158 -18.13 21.16 -1.88
C ARG A 158 -19.52 21.66 -2.28
N ARG A 159 -20.54 20.84 -2.02
CA ARG A 159 -21.96 21.17 -2.21
C ARG A 159 -22.76 20.60 -1.03
N VAL A 160 -23.73 21.38 -0.55
CA VAL A 160 -24.58 21.03 0.59
C VAL A 160 -26.04 21.06 0.15
N ARG A 161 -26.80 20.00 0.44
CA ARG A 161 -28.20 19.85 0.05
C ARG A 161 -28.99 19.26 1.21
N GLY A 162 -29.42 20.13 2.13
CA GLY A 162 -30.03 19.72 3.40
C GLY A 162 -29.03 18.95 4.27
N GLU A 163 -29.37 17.72 4.64
CA GLU A 163 -28.49 16.85 5.42
C GLU A 163 -27.40 16.17 4.56
N ARG A 164 -27.55 16.14 3.23
CA ARG A 164 -26.51 15.59 2.35
C ARG A 164 -25.33 16.54 2.18
N ARG A 165 -24.13 15.99 2.24
CA ARG A 165 -22.87 16.65 1.85
C ARG A 165 -22.30 15.97 0.62
N GLU A 166 -21.71 16.76 -0.26
CA GLU A 166 -21.08 16.31 -1.50
C GLU A 166 -19.74 17.02 -1.62
N TYR A 167 -18.66 16.28 -1.83
CA TYR A 167 -17.30 16.80 -1.92
C TYR A 167 -16.62 16.28 -3.18
N TRP A 168 -15.79 17.10 -3.80
CA TRP A 168 -14.90 16.72 -4.89
C TRP A 168 -13.47 16.80 -4.37
N ILE A 169 -12.70 15.75 -4.56
CA ILE A 169 -11.25 15.72 -4.25
C ILE A 169 -10.41 15.73 -5.53
N ASN A 170 -9.13 16.05 -5.39
CA ASN A 170 -8.15 16.11 -6.48
C ASN A 170 -7.57 14.74 -6.91
N ASP A 171 -8.16 13.63 -6.46
CA ASP A 171 -7.81 12.24 -6.83
C ASP A 171 -9.10 11.39 -6.89
N GLY A 172 -9.13 10.28 -7.63
CA GLY A 172 -10.38 9.69 -8.14
C GLY A 172 -10.59 8.19 -7.95
N LEU A 173 -11.34 7.60 -8.89
CA LEU A 173 -11.91 6.24 -8.95
C LEU A 173 -11.20 5.10 -8.19
N TYR A 174 -9.86 5.03 -8.19
CA TYR A 174 -9.11 3.92 -7.57
C TYR A 174 -8.98 4.00 -6.05
N VAL A 175 -9.44 5.09 -5.44
CA VAL A 175 -9.54 5.26 -3.98
C VAL A 175 -10.73 4.49 -3.37
N ALA A 176 -11.71 4.10 -4.20
CA ALA A 176 -13.00 3.58 -3.74
C ALA A 176 -12.95 2.22 -3.02
N SER A 177 -12.01 1.34 -3.36
CA SER A 177 -12.00 -0.04 -2.83
C SER A 177 -11.47 -0.17 -1.41
N ASN A 178 -10.63 0.78 -0.95
CA ASN A 178 -9.82 0.64 0.27
C ASN A 178 -10.23 1.66 1.35
N GLY A 179 -11.32 2.42 1.13
CA GLY A 179 -11.71 3.51 2.02
C GLY A 179 -12.02 3.05 3.44
N LEU A 180 -11.14 3.35 4.39
CA LEU A 180 -11.39 3.21 5.83
C LEU A 180 -12.50 4.15 6.31
N ASP A 181 -13.10 3.82 7.46
CA ASP A 181 -13.92 4.75 8.20
C ASP A 181 -13.05 5.86 8.79
N PRO A 182 -13.30 7.14 8.45
CA PRO A 182 -12.52 8.23 9.02
C PRO A 182 -12.83 8.36 10.51
N LYS A 183 -11.78 8.52 11.32
CA LYS A 183 -11.91 8.80 12.76
C LYS A 183 -12.52 10.18 12.97
N CYS A 184 -13.85 10.22 13.04
CA CYS A 184 -14.64 11.42 13.27
C CYS A 184 -14.63 11.77 14.77
N GLU A 185 -13.55 12.39 15.24
CA GLU A 185 -13.37 12.75 16.67
C GLU A 185 -14.44 13.74 17.16
N GLY A 186 -15.53 13.22 17.77
CA GLY A 186 -16.53 13.99 18.51
C GLY A 186 -17.38 15.00 17.72
N LYS A 187 -17.13 15.18 16.43
CA LYS A 187 -17.85 16.14 15.57
C LYS A 187 -19.16 15.55 15.04
N PRO A 188 -20.21 16.37 14.84
CA PRO A 188 -21.40 15.95 14.11
C PRO A 188 -21.02 15.44 12.72
N THR A 189 -21.61 14.32 12.30
CA THR A 189 -21.36 13.72 10.98
C THR A 189 -22.61 13.74 10.10
N PHE A 190 -22.39 13.84 8.80
CA PHE A 190 -23.43 13.94 7.78
C PHE A 190 -23.24 12.87 6.72
N SER A 191 -24.34 12.40 6.13
CA SER A 191 -24.29 11.44 5.03
C SER A 191 -23.70 12.12 3.80
N SER A 192 -22.50 11.67 3.42
CA SER A 192 -21.61 12.36 2.50
C SER A 192 -21.28 11.51 1.29
N THR A 193 -21.17 12.15 0.13
CA THR A 193 -20.65 11.53 -1.10
C THR A 193 -19.36 12.23 -1.48
N VAL A 194 -18.31 11.46 -1.78
CA VAL A 194 -17.03 11.97 -2.27
C VAL A 194 -16.87 11.53 -3.72
N PHE A 195 -16.66 12.49 -4.60
CA PHE A 195 -16.36 12.34 -6.01
C PHE A 195 -14.88 12.62 -6.24
N GLY A 196 -14.31 11.99 -7.28
CA GLY A 196 -13.02 12.39 -7.82
C GLY A 196 -13.11 13.70 -8.61
N PRO A 197 -12.02 14.07 -9.30
CA PRO A 197 -11.92 15.38 -9.96
C PRO A 197 -12.67 15.47 -11.29
N THR A 198 -13.24 14.37 -11.80
CA THR A 198 -13.83 14.33 -13.15
C THR A 198 -15.34 14.59 -13.15
N CYS A 199 -15.89 14.89 -14.33
CA CYS A 199 -17.34 15.05 -14.52
C CYS A 199 -18.08 13.72 -14.79
N ASP A 200 -17.45 12.57 -14.56
CA ASP A 200 -18.06 11.25 -14.73
C ASP A 200 -18.74 10.78 -13.42
N GLY A 201 -19.93 10.21 -13.52
CA GLY A 201 -20.63 9.64 -12.36
C GLY A 201 -19.98 8.36 -11.82
N LEU A 202 -19.19 7.67 -12.64
CA LEU A 202 -18.38 6.53 -12.21
C LEU A 202 -17.25 6.94 -11.26
N ASP A 203 -16.73 8.17 -11.37
CA ASP A 203 -15.68 8.74 -10.52
C ASP A 203 -16.22 9.15 -9.14
N THR A 204 -16.89 8.21 -8.49
CA THR A 204 -17.45 8.32 -7.14
C THR A 204 -16.62 7.44 -6.21
N VAL A 205 -15.90 8.06 -5.28
CA VAL A 205 -15.01 7.38 -4.33
C VAL A 205 -15.80 6.66 -3.25
N PHE A 206 -16.85 7.29 -2.70
CA PHE A 206 -17.86 6.60 -1.89
C PHE A 206 -19.15 7.40 -1.78
N THR A 207 -20.28 6.71 -1.57
CA THR A 207 -21.60 7.30 -1.37
C THR A 207 -22.13 7.06 0.04
N GLY A 208 -22.74 8.08 0.64
CA GLY A 208 -23.52 7.96 1.88
C GLY A 208 -22.70 7.78 3.17
N ARG A 209 -21.37 7.91 3.13
CA ARG A 209 -20.51 7.71 4.30
C ARG A 209 -20.66 8.86 5.30
N GLN A 210 -20.64 8.55 6.59
CA GLN A 210 -20.67 9.57 7.64
C GLN A 210 -19.32 10.29 7.72
N LEU A 211 -19.29 11.57 7.37
CA LEU A 211 -18.11 12.46 7.50
C LEU A 211 -18.47 13.68 8.36
N PRO A 212 -17.51 14.32 9.05
CA PRO A 212 -17.71 15.68 9.53
C PRO A 212 -17.97 16.64 8.36
N GLU A 213 -18.44 17.85 8.64
CA GLU A 213 -18.47 18.89 7.59
C GLU A 213 -17.03 19.28 7.21
N LEU A 214 -16.73 19.23 5.91
CA LEU A 214 -15.43 19.60 5.34
C LEU A 214 -15.50 20.94 4.59
N GLY A 215 -14.41 21.69 4.68
CA GLY A 215 -14.10 22.84 3.85
C GLY A 215 -13.36 22.46 2.57
N VAL A 216 -13.29 23.42 1.64
CA VAL A 216 -12.28 23.36 0.57
C VAL A 216 -10.91 23.53 1.21
N ASN A 217 -9.90 22.79 0.73
CA ASN A 217 -8.56 22.64 1.31
C ASN A 217 -8.49 21.86 2.64
N ASP A 218 -9.55 21.17 3.05
CA ASP A 218 -9.44 20.02 3.96
C ASP A 218 -8.94 18.79 3.20
N TRP A 219 -8.39 17.81 3.92
CA TRP A 219 -7.77 16.63 3.33
C TRP A 219 -8.45 15.35 3.81
N LEU A 220 -8.66 14.42 2.87
CA LEU A 220 -9.02 13.04 3.13
C LEU A 220 -7.76 12.17 2.99
N VAL A 221 -7.60 11.23 3.92
CA VAL A 221 -6.44 10.35 4.01
C VAL A 221 -6.90 8.90 3.84
N PHE A 222 -6.27 8.20 2.92
CA PHE A 222 -6.61 6.86 2.49
C PHE A 222 -5.37 5.97 2.66
N PRO A 223 -5.29 5.15 3.72
CA PRO A 223 -4.22 4.17 3.88
C PRO A 223 -4.50 2.93 3.00
N ASP A 224 -3.56 1.99 2.99
CA ASP A 224 -3.62 0.77 2.19
C ASP A 224 -3.67 1.03 0.67
N MET A 225 -3.08 2.14 0.22
CA MET A 225 -3.22 2.69 -1.13
C MET A 225 -2.01 2.43 -2.06
N GLY A 226 -1.15 1.45 -1.77
CA GLY A 226 0.05 1.19 -2.58
C GLY A 226 -0.07 0.07 -3.62
N ALA A 227 -1.09 -0.79 -3.52
CA ALA A 227 -1.30 -1.87 -4.47
C ALA A 227 -2.33 -1.49 -5.54
N TYR A 228 -1.97 -1.67 -6.82
CA TYR A 228 -2.79 -1.46 -8.03
C TYR A 228 -3.25 -0.01 -8.32
N THR A 229 -3.35 0.85 -7.32
CA THR A 229 -3.78 2.26 -7.41
C THR A 229 -3.02 3.07 -8.49
N ALA A 230 -1.73 3.29 -8.31
CA ALA A 230 -0.89 4.03 -9.26
C ALA A 230 -0.70 3.28 -10.60
N ALA A 231 -0.82 1.96 -10.61
CA ALA A 231 -0.64 1.13 -11.82
C ALA A 231 -1.91 0.99 -12.68
N ALA A 232 -3.10 1.19 -12.09
CA ALA A 232 -4.38 1.23 -12.78
C ALA A 232 -4.85 2.66 -13.05
N GLY A 233 -4.21 3.67 -12.44
CA GLY A 233 -4.38 5.08 -12.77
C GLY A 233 -4.27 5.34 -14.27
N SER A 234 -5.12 6.22 -14.78
CA SER A 234 -5.11 6.62 -16.19
C SER A 234 -5.20 8.13 -16.29
N ASN A 235 -4.59 8.71 -17.33
CA ASN A 235 -4.56 10.16 -17.53
C ASN A 235 -5.88 10.70 -18.13
N PHE A 236 -7.01 10.17 -17.67
CA PHE A 236 -8.34 10.53 -18.08
C PHE A 236 -8.65 11.99 -17.73
N ASN A 237 -9.29 12.71 -18.65
CA ASN A 237 -9.47 14.17 -18.60
C ASN A 237 -8.19 15.00 -18.39
N GLY A 238 -7.00 14.43 -18.61
CA GLY A 238 -5.72 15.14 -18.54
C GLY A 238 -5.12 15.28 -17.14
N PHE A 239 -5.68 14.63 -16.12
CA PHE A 239 -5.06 14.52 -14.80
C PHE A 239 -3.90 13.52 -14.84
N ASP A 240 -2.67 13.94 -14.52
CA ASP A 240 -1.49 13.07 -14.62
C ASP A 240 -1.31 12.19 -13.38
N THR A 241 -1.84 10.97 -13.45
CA THR A 241 -1.73 9.97 -12.36
C THR A 241 -0.31 9.44 -12.16
N GLY A 242 0.59 9.63 -13.14
CA GLY A 242 1.99 9.20 -13.06
C GLY A 242 2.91 10.14 -12.26
N ARG A 243 2.38 11.25 -11.72
CA ARG A 243 3.19 12.35 -11.16
C ARG A 243 2.91 12.70 -9.70
N ILE A 244 2.04 11.96 -9.03
CA ILE A 244 1.71 12.10 -7.60
C ILE A 244 3.01 11.97 -6.78
N LEU A 245 3.36 13.04 -6.04
CA LEU A 245 4.65 13.11 -5.35
C LEU A 245 4.72 12.06 -4.23
N THR A 246 5.75 11.20 -4.21
CA THR A 246 5.93 10.23 -3.12
C THR A 246 7.01 10.70 -2.14
N HIS A 247 6.59 11.09 -0.93
CA HIS A 247 7.48 11.32 0.22
C HIS A 247 7.89 9.99 0.87
N LEU A 248 9.05 9.98 1.54
CA LEU A 248 9.57 8.79 2.23
C LEU A 248 9.61 9.01 3.75
N ALA A 249 9.01 8.08 4.48
CA ALA A 249 9.04 7.99 5.93
C ALA A 249 9.72 6.69 6.39
N TYR A 250 10.15 6.65 7.64
CA TYR A 250 10.64 5.45 8.31
C TYR A 250 10.09 5.42 9.74
N THR A 251 9.11 4.55 9.99
CA THR A 251 8.56 4.31 11.32
C THR A 251 9.56 3.59 12.21
N VAL A 252 9.75 4.10 13.43
CA VAL A 252 10.49 3.44 14.51
C VAL A 252 9.56 3.09 15.68
N ASP A 253 9.71 1.87 16.21
CA ASP A 253 9.25 1.53 17.56
C ASP A 253 10.03 2.37 18.58
N GLN A 254 9.34 2.97 19.55
CA GLN A 254 10.01 3.56 20.71
C GLN A 254 10.50 2.44 21.63
N SER A 255 11.73 2.57 22.12
CA SER A 255 12.43 1.63 22.99
C SER A 255 11.91 1.62 24.42
#